data_AF-A0A8T6VIZ4-F1
#
_entry.id   AF-A0A8T6VIZ4-F1
#
_cell.length_a   1.000
_cell.length_b   1.000
_cell.length_c   1.000
_cell.angle_alpha   90.00
_cell.angle_beta   90.00
_cell.angle_gamma   90.00
#
_symmetry.space_group_name_H-M   'P 1'
#
loop_
_entity.id
_entity.type
_entity.pdbx_description
1 polymer ?
#
loop_
_entity_poly.entity_id
_entity_poly.type
_entity_poly.pdbx_seq_one_letter_code
_entity_poly.pdbx_strand_id
1 'polypeptide(L)'
;MPRIDTAFPGFQRGDFTVLFGHSPCKMLVFLLSVRCQLPRRKGGLNSTTVFIDGGNTFDPYAVSTTAQEYGLEPKSVLEKIFVSRAFTAYQLTALVCEKLEEALKRHNSKLVVVSDIAGLFLDRDVPEIEGSDLFFKMTQHLLNLAARRRVIVVASYFP
;
A
#
# COMPACT_ATOMS: atom_id res chain seq x y z
N MET A 1 10.89 11.50 -27.55
CA MET A 1 9.90 10.54 -27.01
C MET A 1 8.97 11.32 -26.08
N PRO A 2 7.64 11.13 -26.14
CA PRO A 2 6.75 11.68 -25.11
C PRO A 2 7.20 11.18 -23.74
N ARG A 3 7.16 12.04 -22.72
CA ARG A 3 7.49 11.64 -21.35
C ARG A 3 6.48 10.61 -20.87
N ILE A 4 6.92 9.65 -20.06
CA ILE A 4 6.04 8.61 -19.51
C ILE A 4 4.84 9.21 -18.78
N ASP A 5 5.00 10.38 -18.15
CA ASP A 5 3.93 11.12 -17.47
C ASP A 5 2.75 11.48 -18.39
N THR A 6 2.99 11.61 -19.70
CA THR A 6 1.95 11.89 -20.70
C THR A 6 1.13 10.63 -21.02
N ALA A 7 1.74 9.45 -20.92
CA ALA A 7 1.06 8.17 -21.12
C ALA A 7 0.47 7.60 -19.82
N PHE A 8 1.08 7.92 -18.68
CA PHE A 8 0.67 7.49 -17.35
C PHE A 8 0.84 8.64 -16.36
N PRO A 9 -0.24 9.36 -16.01
CA PRO A 9 -0.17 10.53 -15.13
C PRO A 9 0.11 10.17 -13.65
N GLY A 10 0.28 8.87 -13.35
CA GLY A 10 0.38 8.35 -11.99
C GLY A 10 -0.96 7.93 -11.41
N PHE A 11 -0.92 7.39 -10.20
CA PHE A 11 -2.10 6.97 -9.46
C PHE A 11 -2.88 8.18 -8.92
N GLN A 12 -4.20 8.11 -9.01
CA GLN A 12 -5.13 9.15 -8.58
C GLN A 12 -5.86 8.76 -7.31
N ARG A 13 -6.36 9.77 -6.59
CA ARG A 13 -7.20 9.56 -5.42
C ARG A 13 -8.50 8.88 -5.83
N GLY A 14 -8.85 7.79 -5.16
CA GLY A 14 -9.96 6.95 -5.55
C GLY A 14 -9.52 5.65 -6.22
N ASP A 15 -8.27 5.58 -6.69
CA ASP A 15 -7.77 4.41 -7.37
C ASP A 15 -7.51 3.27 -6.38
N PHE A 16 -7.94 2.08 -6.78
CA PHE A 16 -7.45 0.83 -6.24
C PHE A 16 -6.69 0.12 -7.36
N THR A 17 -5.38 -0.02 -7.19
CA THR A 17 -4.50 -0.66 -8.19
C THR A 17 -3.76 -1.84 -7.59
N VAL A 18 -3.66 -2.92 -8.35
CA VAL A 18 -2.84 -4.09 -8.01
C VAL A 18 -1.62 -4.13 -8.93
N LEU A 19 -0.44 -4.18 -8.34
CA LEU A 19 0.84 -4.38 -9.01
C LEU A 19 1.21 -5.86 -8.96
N PHE A 20 1.25 -6.50 -10.12
CA PHE A 20 1.57 -7.93 -10.24
C PHE A 20 3.02 -8.13 -10.69
N GLY A 21 3.74 -9.02 -10.00
CA GLY A 21 5.12 -9.39 -10.33
C GLY A 21 6.11 -9.07 -9.22
N HIS A 22 7.38 -9.44 -9.39
CA HIS A 22 8.37 -9.50 -8.31
C HIS A 22 9.05 -8.14 -7.99
N SER A 23 10.37 -8.04 -8.21
CA SER A 23 11.22 -6.98 -7.67
C SER A 23 10.80 -5.55 -8.04
N PRO A 24 10.44 -5.22 -9.31
CA PRO A 24 10.07 -3.86 -9.68
C PRO A 24 8.82 -3.35 -8.95
N CYS A 25 7.83 -4.22 -8.73
CA CYS A 25 6.61 -3.89 -8.02
C CYS A 25 6.94 -3.53 -6.56
N LYS A 26 7.74 -4.37 -5.89
CA LYS A 26 8.19 -4.13 -4.50
C LYS A 26 8.91 -2.79 -4.36
N MET A 27 9.85 -2.49 -5.26
CA MET A 27 10.57 -1.22 -5.27
C MET A 27 9.61 -0.04 -5.47
N LEU A 28 8.64 -0.17 -6.39
CA LEU A 28 7.65 0.88 -6.64
C LEU A 28 6.80 1.16 -5.40
N VAL A 29 6.43 0.14 -4.63
CA VAL A 29 5.66 0.31 -3.40
C VAL A 29 6.42 1.15 -2.35
N PHE A 30 7.71 0.89 -2.17
CA PHE A 30 8.56 1.70 -1.28
C PHE A 30 8.77 3.11 -1.81
N LEU A 31 9.00 3.24 -3.12
CA LEU A 31 9.11 4.53 -3.79
C LEU A 31 7.87 5.40 -3.55
N LEU A 32 6.67 4.84 -3.71
CA LEU A 32 5.42 5.56 -3.45
C LEU A 32 5.28 5.95 -1.97
N SER A 33 5.69 5.07 -1.06
CA SER A 33 5.66 5.31 0.39
C SER A 33 6.55 6.49 0.84
N VAL A 34 7.62 6.76 0.09
CA VAL A 34 8.47 7.96 0.27
C VAL A 34 7.90 9.15 -0.48
N ARG A 35 7.59 9.00 -1.77
CA ARG A 35 7.14 10.10 -2.64
C ARG A 35 5.83 10.75 -2.19
N CYS A 36 4.91 10.01 -1.56
CA CYS A 36 3.66 10.58 -1.08
C CYS A 36 3.88 11.67 -0.01
N GLN A 37 5.03 11.63 0.68
CA GLN A 37 5.39 12.59 1.72
C GLN A 37 5.88 13.92 1.15
N LEU A 38 6.30 13.94 -0.13
CA LEU A 38 6.75 15.16 -0.78
C LEU A 38 5.60 16.18 -0.96
N PRO A 39 5.92 17.48 -1.06
CA PRO A 39 4.94 18.50 -1.43
C PRO A 39 4.32 18.23 -2.81
N ARG A 40 3.07 18.68 -3.00
CA ARG A 40 2.35 18.55 -4.28
C ARG A 40 3.10 19.13 -5.48
N ARG A 41 3.78 20.27 -5.31
CA ARG A 41 4.63 20.89 -6.35
C ARG A 41 5.79 20.00 -6.83
N LYS A 42 6.18 18.99 -6.04
CA LYS A 42 7.20 17.98 -6.37
C LYS A 42 6.58 16.62 -6.74
N GLY A 43 5.27 16.58 -7.04
CA GLY A 43 4.57 15.35 -7.41
C GLY A 43 4.20 14.43 -6.24
N GLY A 44 4.27 14.90 -4.99
CA GLY A 44 3.83 14.15 -3.81
C GLY A 44 2.41 14.49 -3.34
N LEU A 45 1.99 13.93 -2.20
CA LEU A 45 0.65 14.10 -1.64
C LEU A 45 0.60 14.95 -0.37
N ASN A 46 1.77 15.35 0.14
CA ASN A 46 1.96 15.91 1.48
C ASN A 46 1.17 15.07 2.52
N SER A 47 1.53 13.80 2.61
CA SER A 47 0.78 12.77 3.32
C SER A 47 1.69 11.71 3.91
N THR A 48 1.23 11.08 4.98
CA THR A 48 1.77 9.83 5.53
C THR A 48 1.30 8.63 4.71
N THR A 49 1.90 7.46 4.97
CA THR A 49 1.56 6.16 4.36
C THR A 49 1.02 5.22 5.44
N VAL A 50 -0.07 4.52 5.15
CA VAL A 50 -0.46 3.32 5.92
C VAL A 50 -0.05 2.10 5.10
N PHE A 51 0.77 1.24 5.68
CA PHE A 51 1.32 0.05 5.04
C PHE A 51 0.81 -1.20 5.75
N ILE A 52 -0.04 -1.97 5.09
CA ILE A 52 -0.50 -3.28 5.54
C ILE A 52 0.42 -4.32 4.93
N ASP A 53 1.17 -5.04 5.77
CA ASP A 53 2.19 -5.99 5.34
C ASP A 53 1.65 -7.43 5.44
N GLY A 54 1.09 -7.95 4.35
CA GLY A 54 0.61 -9.34 4.25
C GLY A 54 1.71 -10.32 3.85
N GLY A 55 2.68 -9.86 3.04
CA GLY A 55 3.76 -10.70 2.52
C GLY A 55 5.05 -10.67 3.34
N ASN A 56 5.05 -10.04 4.53
CA ASN A 56 6.26 -9.80 5.33
C ASN A 56 7.39 -9.16 4.50
N THR A 57 7.05 -8.19 3.65
CA THR A 57 7.96 -7.64 2.65
C THR A 57 8.52 -6.29 3.01
N PHE A 58 7.94 -5.58 4.00
CA PHE A 58 8.38 -4.24 4.38
C PHE A 58 9.87 -4.23 4.78
N ASP A 59 10.63 -3.32 4.17
CA ASP A 59 12.07 -3.18 4.39
C ASP A 59 12.42 -1.71 4.71
N PRO A 60 12.75 -1.39 5.99
CA PRO A 60 13.09 -0.03 6.38
C PRO A 60 14.40 0.46 5.75
N TYR A 61 15.32 -0.43 5.36
CA TYR A 61 16.57 -0.05 4.70
C TYR A 61 16.29 0.42 3.27
N ALA A 62 15.47 -0.32 2.52
CA ALA A 62 15.07 0.09 1.17
C ALA A 62 14.34 1.44 1.16
N VAL A 63 13.46 1.68 2.14
CA VAL A 63 12.80 2.98 2.34
C VAL A 63 13.80 4.08 2.67
N SER A 64 14.77 3.80 3.54
CA SER A 64 15.81 4.75 3.94
C SER A 64 16.71 5.14 2.76
N THR A 65 17.13 4.18 1.95
CA THR A 65 17.89 4.43 0.72
C THR A 65 17.09 5.30 -0.24
N THR A 66 15.82 4.96 -0.46
CA THR A 66 14.93 5.78 -1.30
C THR A 66 14.76 7.20 -0.73
N ALA A 67 14.65 7.36 0.58
CA ALA A 67 14.56 8.69 1.20
C ALA A 67 15.81 9.54 0.90
N GLN A 68 17.00 8.95 1.01
CA GLN A 68 18.26 9.63 0.71
C GLN A 68 18.36 10.06 -0.75
N GLU A 69 17.90 9.25 -1.70
CA GLU A 69 17.85 9.61 -3.13
C GLU A 69 17.00 10.85 -3.40
N TYR A 70 15.97 11.09 -2.57
CA TYR A 70 15.12 12.30 -2.63
C TYR A 70 15.62 13.44 -1.74
N GLY A 71 16.79 13.29 -1.10
CA GLY A 71 17.37 14.28 -0.19
C GLY A 71 16.54 14.47 1.10
N LEU A 72 15.81 13.44 1.52
CA LEU A 72 15.02 13.43 2.75
C LEU A 72 15.80 12.73 3.87
N GLU A 73 15.53 13.13 5.11
CA GLU A 73 16.09 12.48 6.29
C GLU A 73 15.34 11.14 6.54
N PRO A 74 16.04 9.98 6.54
CA PRO A 74 15.40 8.67 6.60
C PRO A 74 14.50 8.43 7.82
N LYS A 75 14.93 8.84 9.01
CA LYS A 75 14.16 8.63 10.24
C LYS A 75 12.82 9.35 10.17
N SER A 76 12.82 10.61 9.72
CA SER A 76 11.62 11.42 9.52
C SER A 76 10.65 10.85 8.49
N VAL A 77 11.17 10.14 7.47
CA VAL A 77 10.35 9.44 6.47
C VAL A 77 9.74 8.17 7.06
N LEU A 78 10.52 7.38 7.79
CA LEU A 78 10.06 6.14 8.44
C LEU A 78 9.00 6.41 9.52
N GLU A 79 9.15 7.49 10.31
CA GLU A 79 8.15 7.91 11.31
C GLU A 79 6.77 8.25 10.70
N LYS A 80 6.70 8.48 9.39
CA LYS A 80 5.47 8.78 8.64
C LYS A 80 4.92 7.60 7.86
N ILE A 81 5.49 6.40 8.04
CA ILE A 81 5.01 5.16 7.45
C ILE A 81 4.51 4.25 8.58
N PHE A 82 3.20 4.11 8.67
CA PHE A 82 2.54 3.33 9.71
C PHE A 82 2.33 1.90 9.22
N VAL A 83 3.15 0.98 9.73
CA VAL A 83 3.15 -0.43 9.31
C VAL A 83 2.30 -1.26 10.25
N SER A 84 1.43 -2.10 9.70
CA SER A 84 0.73 -3.16 10.42
C SER A 84 0.86 -4.47 9.66
N ARG A 85 1.32 -5.52 10.35
CA ARG A 85 1.61 -6.82 9.73
C ARG A 85 0.52 -7.83 10.07
N ALA A 86 0.12 -8.61 9.07
CA ALA A 86 -0.73 -9.77 9.24
C ALA A 86 0.08 -11.04 9.02
N PHE A 87 -0.28 -12.10 9.74
CA PHE A 87 0.30 -13.44 9.59
C PHE A 87 -0.73 -14.48 9.17
N THR A 88 -2.00 -14.10 9.05
CA THR A 88 -3.10 -14.98 8.60
C THR A 88 -4.11 -14.20 7.74
N ALA A 89 -4.86 -14.90 6.88
CA ALA A 89 -5.94 -14.31 6.08
C ALA A 89 -6.97 -13.55 6.95
N TYR A 90 -7.29 -14.10 8.13
CA TYR A 90 -8.21 -13.48 9.09
C TYR A 90 -7.67 -12.17 9.63
N GLN A 91 -6.40 -12.13 10.03
CA GLN A 91 -5.76 -10.91 10.52
C GLN A 91 -5.68 -9.85 9.43
N LEU A 92 -5.30 -10.24 8.20
CA LEU A 92 -5.23 -9.32 7.06
C LEU A 92 -6.61 -8.71 6.77
N THR A 93 -7.65 -9.54 6.76
CA THR A 93 -9.03 -9.11 6.58
C THR A 93 -9.48 -8.15 7.68
N ALA A 94 -9.19 -8.46 8.95
CA ALA A 94 -9.54 -7.60 10.09
C ALA A 94 -8.81 -6.24 10.04
N LEU A 95 -7.51 -6.23 9.71
CA LEU A 95 -6.76 -4.98 9.53
C LEU A 95 -7.39 -4.09 8.46
N VAL A 96 -7.74 -4.67 7.31
CA VAL A 96 -8.34 -3.93 6.19
C VAL A 96 -9.77 -3.48 6.50
N CYS A 97 -10.62 -4.37 6.99
CA CYS A 97 -12.06 -4.10 7.09
C CYS A 97 -12.44 -3.35 8.36
N GLU A 98 -11.67 -3.47 9.45
CA GLU A 98 -12.04 -2.93 10.76
C GLU A 98 -11.13 -1.79 11.21
N LYS A 99 -9.84 -1.80 10.85
CA LYS A 99 -8.84 -0.88 11.41
C LYS A 99 -8.36 0.19 10.42
N LEU A 100 -8.30 -0.14 9.13
CA LEU A 100 -7.68 0.72 8.12
C LEU A 100 -8.33 2.10 8.04
N GLU A 101 -9.66 2.19 8.05
CA GLU A 101 -10.34 3.49 7.96
C GLU A 101 -10.02 4.40 9.16
N GLU A 102 -9.92 3.83 10.36
CA GLU A 102 -9.54 4.59 11.55
C GLU A 102 -8.08 5.05 11.47
N ALA A 103 -7.17 4.17 11.06
CA ALA A 103 -5.76 4.50 10.87
C ALA A 103 -5.56 5.62 9.84
N LEU A 104 -6.29 5.57 8.71
CA LEU A 104 -6.28 6.61 7.69
C LEU A 104 -6.66 7.98 8.25
N LYS A 105 -7.71 8.04 9.08
CA LYS A 105 -8.15 9.29 9.73
C LYS A 105 -7.13 9.78 10.74
N ARG A 106 -6.68 8.89 11.64
CA ARG A 106 -5.74 9.19 12.72
C ARG A 106 -4.42 9.77 12.19
N HIS A 107 -3.91 9.20 11.11
CA HIS A 107 -2.62 9.57 10.53
C HIS A 107 -2.72 10.54 9.35
N ASN A 108 -3.94 10.98 9.00
CA ASN A 108 -4.22 11.83 7.83
C ASN A 108 -3.55 11.30 6.54
N SER A 109 -3.63 9.99 6.35
CA SER A 109 -2.98 9.30 5.24
C SER A 109 -3.85 9.30 3.99
N LYS A 110 -3.19 9.42 2.84
CA LYS A 110 -3.79 9.44 1.50
C LYS A 110 -3.25 8.33 0.60
N LEU A 111 -2.32 7.52 1.12
CA LEU A 111 -1.75 6.37 0.45
C LEU A 111 -1.86 5.17 1.38
N VAL A 112 -2.57 4.14 0.91
CA VAL A 112 -2.57 2.81 1.50
C VAL A 112 -1.73 1.92 0.62
N VAL A 113 -0.85 1.17 1.26
CA VAL A 113 -0.15 0.05 0.64
C VAL A 113 -0.66 -1.24 1.25
N VAL A 114 -0.93 -2.25 0.43
CA VAL A 114 -1.17 -3.64 0.87
C VAL A 114 -0.15 -4.55 0.20
N SER A 115 0.84 -5.03 0.96
CA SER A 115 1.85 -5.94 0.43
C SER A 115 1.30 -7.36 0.38
N ASP A 116 1.49 -8.02 -0.75
CA ASP A 116 1.00 -9.38 -1.04
C ASP A 116 -0.47 -9.60 -0.63
N ILE A 117 -1.36 -9.03 -1.42
CA ILE A 117 -2.79 -9.00 -1.13
C ILE A 117 -3.45 -10.38 -1.12
N ALA A 118 -2.83 -11.40 -1.74
CA ALA A 118 -3.44 -12.72 -1.93
C ALA A 118 -2.71 -13.84 -1.18
N GLY A 119 -1.40 -13.74 -0.92
CA GLY A 119 -0.59 -14.86 -0.40
C GLY A 119 -1.17 -15.54 0.84
N LEU A 120 -1.63 -14.77 1.84
CA LEU A 120 -2.21 -15.33 3.08
C LEU A 120 -3.55 -16.06 2.86
N PHE A 121 -4.28 -15.78 1.79
CA PHE A 121 -5.54 -16.46 1.44
C PHE A 121 -5.31 -17.75 0.65
N LEU A 122 -4.12 -17.90 0.06
CA LEU A 122 -3.69 -19.07 -0.68
C LEU A 122 -2.91 -20.07 0.18
N ASP A 123 -2.79 -19.80 1.49
CA ASP A 123 -2.20 -20.75 2.43
C ASP A 123 -3.04 -22.03 2.47
N ARG A 124 -2.36 -23.19 2.46
CA ARG A 124 -2.98 -24.52 2.50
C ARG A 124 -3.85 -24.75 3.73
N ASP A 125 -3.61 -24.02 4.80
CA ASP A 125 -4.35 -24.14 6.06
C ASP A 125 -5.67 -23.34 6.02
N VAL A 126 -5.93 -22.57 4.94
CA VAL A 126 -7.17 -21.83 4.71
C VAL A 126 -8.06 -22.61 3.73
N PRO A 127 -9.30 -22.98 4.11
CA PRO A 127 -10.24 -23.62 3.19
C PRO A 127 -10.51 -22.74 1.96
N GLU A 128 -10.46 -23.33 0.76
CA GLU A 128 -10.53 -22.58 -0.52
C GLU A 128 -11.74 -21.64 -0.63
N ILE A 129 -12.93 -22.14 -0.27
CA ILE A 129 -14.18 -21.35 -0.32
C ILE A 129 -14.09 -20.16 0.65
N GLU A 130 -13.64 -20.41 1.88
CA GLU A 130 -13.53 -19.38 2.91
C GLU A 130 -12.45 -18.34 2.55
N GLY A 131 -11.30 -18.78 2.05
CA GLY A 131 -10.23 -17.91 1.58
C GLY A 131 -10.71 -17.00 0.45
N SER A 132 -11.47 -17.55 -0.50
CA SER A 132 -12.10 -16.80 -1.59
C SER A 132 -13.09 -15.75 -1.07
N ASP A 133 -14.00 -16.14 -0.18
CA ASP A 133 -15.00 -15.23 0.41
C ASP A 133 -14.35 -14.06 1.17
N LEU A 134 -13.34 -14.35 1.99
CA LEU A 134 -12.60 -13.33 2.73
C LEU A 134 -11.83 -12.41 1.80
N PHE A 135 -11.18 -12.94 0.76
CA PHE A 135 -10.47 -12.16 -0.24
C PHE A 135 -11.40 -11.22 -1.02
N PHE A 136 -12.56 -11.72 -1.48
CA PHE A 136 -13.58 -10.90 -2.15
C PHE A 136 -14.11 -9.80 -1.23
N LYS A 137 -14.44 -10.14 0.03
CA LYS A 137 -14.87 -9.16 1.03
C LYS A 137 -13.81 -8.07 1.24
N MET A 138 -12.55 -8.45 1.40
CA MET A 138 -11.45 -7.53 1.62
C MET A 138 -11.22 -6.60 0.41
N THR A 139 -11.17 -7.16 -0.80
CA THR A 139 -10.93 -6.38 -2.04
C THR A 139 -12.07 -5.42 -2.36
N GLN A 140 -13.33 -5.83 -2.16
CA GLN A 140 -14.49 -4.95 -2.25
C GLN A 140 -14.42 -3.81 -1.21
N HIS A 141 -14.00 -4.12 0.01
CA HIS A 141 -13.81 -3.09 1.03
C HIS A 141 -12.74 -2.07 0.62
N LEU A 142 -11.58 -2.51 0.11
CA LEU A 142 -10.51 -1.64 -0.37
C LEU A 142 -10.97 -0.75 -1.54
N LEU A 143 -11.67 -1.31 -2.52
CA LEU A 143 -12.22 -0.56 -3.65
C LEU A 143 -13.16 0.55 -3.17
N ASN A 144 -14.12 0.20 -2.31
CA ASN A 144 -15.09 1.15 -1.77
C ASN A 144 -14.43 2.21 -0.89
N LEU A 145 -13.43 1.81 -0.10
CA LEU A 145 -12.67 2.72 0.76
C LEU A 145 -11.88 3.72 -0.08
N ALA A 146 -11.19 3.27 -1.13
CA ALA A 146 -10.43 4.13 -2.05
C ALA A 146 -11.33 5.23 -2.62
N ALA A 147 -12.46 4.85 -3.22
CA ALA A 147 -13.42 5.76 -3.83
C ALA A 147 -14.04 6.73 -2.80
N ARG A 148 -14.58 6.21 -1.69
CA ARG A 148 -15.30 7.00 -0.67
C ARG A 148 -14.39 7.96 0.09
N ARG A 149 -13.18 7.53 0.45
CA ARG A 149 -12.22 8.35 1.22
C ARG A 149 -11.27 9.14 0.32
N ARG A 150 -11.34 8.96 -1.01
CA ARG A 150 -10.45 9.61 -1.99
C ARG A 150 -8.99 9.40 -1.60
N VAL A 151 -8.64 8.17 -1.22
CA VAL A 151 -7.26 7.72 -0.96
C VAL A 151 -6.78 6.88 -2.12
N ILE A 152 -5.47 6.79 -2.30
CA ILE A 152 -4.85 5.88 -3.27
C ILE A 152 -4.59 4.56 -2.55
N VAL A 153 -5.09 3.45 -3.08
CA VAL A 153 -4.78 2.11 -2.59
C VAL A 153 -3.92 1.39 -3.63
N VAL A 154 -2.70 1.03 -3.24
CA VAL A 154 -1.79 0.25 -4.06
C VAL A 154 -1.54 -1.09 -3.36
N ALA A 155 -1.97 -2.16 -3.99
CA ALA A 155 -1.69 -3.51 -3.57
C ALA A 155 -0.57 -4.12 -4.41
N SER A 156 0.21 -5.04 -3.85
CA SER A 156 1.09 -5.90 -4.63
C SER A 156 0.64 -7.35 -4.56
N TYR A 157 0.96 -8.13 -5.58
CA TYR A 157 0.87 -9.59 -5.55
C TYR A 157 2.14 -10.19 -6.15
N PHE A 158 2.80 -11.03 -5.37
CA PHE A 158 4.01 -11.73 -5.73
C PHE A 158 3.65 -13.21 -5.93
N PRO A 159 3.52 -13.69 -7.18
CA PRO A 159 3.27 -15.11 -7.45
C PRO A 159 4.50 -15.97 -7.11
#